data_AF-A0A952I312-F1
#
_entry.id   AF-A0A952I312-F1
#
_cell.length_a   1.000
_cell.length_b   1.000
_cell.length_c   1.000
_cell.angle_alpha   90.00
_cell.angle_beta   90.00
_cell.angle_gamma   90.00
#
_symmetry.space_group_name_H-M   'P 1'
#
loop_
_entity.id
_entity.type
_entity.pdbx_description
1 polymer ?
#
loop_
_entity_poly.entity_id
_entity_poly.type
_entity_poly.pdbx_seq_one_letter_code
_entity_poly.pdbx_strand_id
1 'polypeptide(L)'
;MKKSELSKLNFKSFLQVCYLEIEPHLLGELERLRDEIITLPESSSENTLLSLFEKSINNLNKIDEDNSIDARIDTEEREGLCRALYTMGEIVGLDVSTDFVDNWRDW
;
A
#
# COMPACT_ATOMS: atom_id res chain seq x y z
N MET A 1 -2.10 16.52 -11.62
CA MET A 1 -3.45 16.19 -11.06
C MET A 1 -3.38 15.01 -10.08
N LYS A 2 -2.86 13.86 -10.52
CA LYS A 2 -2.67 12.62 -9.73
C LYS A 2 -2.03 12.82 -8.34
N LYS A 3 -0.97 13.63 -8.24
CA LYS A 3 -0.26 13.90 -6.98
C LYS A 3 -1.11 14.60 -5.91
N SER A 4 -2.03 15.48 -6.33
CA SER A 4 -2.91 16.22 -5.40
C SER A 4 -4.02 15.34 -4.82
N GLU A 5 -4.40 14.27 -5.50
CA GLU A 5 -5.40 13.31 -5.02
C GLU A 5 -4.76 12.31 -4.07
N LEU A 6 -3.59 11.76 -4.42
CA LEU A 6 -2.80 10.89 -3.53
C LEU A 6 -2.49 11.53 -2.18
N SER A 7 -2.11 12.80 -2.18
CA SER A 7 -1.76 13.54 -0.94
C SER A 7 -2.96 13.79 -0.02
N LYS A 8 -4.20 13.58 -0.49
CA LYS A 8 -5.42 13.69 0.32
C LYS A 8 -5.84 12.36 0.95
N LEU A 9 -5.19 11.25 0.60
CA LEU A 9 -5.53 9.95 1.16
C LEU A 9 -5.21 9.91 2.65
N ASN A 10 -6.20 9.50 3.44
CA ASN A 10 -6.07 9.24 4.86
C ASN A 10 -6.02 7.72 5.07
N PHE A 11 -4.81 7.15 5.15
CA PHE A 11 -4.62 5.70 5.28
C PHE A 11 -5.25 5.10 6.54
N LYS A 12 -5.33 5.87 7.63
CA LYS A 12 -6.03 5.44 8.85
C LYS A 12 -7.51 5.14 8.62
N SER A 13 -8.14 5.77 7.62
CA SER A 13 -9.53 5.48 7.26
C SER A 13 -9.73 4.13 6.54
N PHE A 14 -8.65 3.54 6.02
CA PHE A 14 -8.64 2.21 5.42
C PHE A 14 -8.34 1.13 6.46
N LEU A 15 -7.61 1.44 7.53
CA LEU A 15 -7.25 0.53 8.62
C LEU A 15 -8.07 0.81 9.90
N GLN A 16 -9.40 0.88 9.76
CA GLN A 16 -10.28 1.26 10.89
C GLN A 16 -10.30 0.22 12.01
N VAL A 17 -10.17 -1.05 11.64
CA VAL A 17 -10.05 -2.18 12.55
C VAL A 17 -8.65 -2.74 12.33
N CYS A 18 -7.71 -2.28 13.15
CA CYS A 18 -6.32 -2.69 13.06
C CYS A 18 -5.71 -2.83 14.46
N TYR A 19 -4.92 -3.88 14.69
CA TYR A 19 -4.17 -4.02 15.93
C TYR A 19 -3.19 -2.85 16.14
N LEU A 20 -3.16 -2.31 17.37
CA LEU A 20 -2.39 -1.11 17.70
C LEU A 20 -0.87 -1.30 17.52
N GLU A 21 -0.41 -2.54 17.64
CA GLU A 21 0.99 -2.93 17.52
C GLU A 21 1.46 -2.89 16.06
N ILE A 22 0.62 -3.29 15.11
CA ILE A 22 0.98 -3.38 13.68
C ILE A 22 0.55 -2.13 12.89
N GLU A 23 -0.51 -1.43 13.31
CA GLU A 23 -1.05 -0.23 12.64
C GLU A 23 0.03 0.79 12.24
N PRO A 24 0.99 1.17 13.12
CA PRO A 24 2.00 2.17 12.77
C PRO A 24 2.92 1.71 11.64
N HIS A 25 3.21 0.40 11.56
CA HIS A 25 4.07 -0.19 10.54
C HIS A 25 3.34 -0.22 9.19
N LEU A 26 2.07 -0.63 9.19
CA LEU A 26 1.24 -0.65 7.98
C LEU A 26 1.01 0.76 7.42
N LEU A 27 0.67 1.72 8.30
CA LEU A 27 0.51 3.11 7.91
C LEU A 27 1.80 3.70 7.36
N GLY A 28 2.94 3.44 8.03
CA GLY A 28 4.24 3.93 7.60
C GLY A 28 4.61 3.42 6.20
N GLU A 29 4.28 2.17 5.88
CA GLU A 29 4.55 1.59 4.56
C GLU A 29 3.65 2.20 3.46
N LEU A 30 2.35 2.41 3.73
CA LEU A 30 1.45 3.10 2.80
C LEU A 30 1.86 4.56 2.55
N GLU A 31 2.26 5.27 3.60
CA GLU A 31 2.76 6.65 3.51
C GLU A 31 4.07 6.72 2.72
N ARG A 32 5.00 5.79 2.97
CA ARG A 32 6.24 5.65 2.20
C ARG A 32 5.96 5.46 0.72
N LEU A 33 5.06 4.53 0.37
CA LEU A 33 4.67 4.30 -1.03
C LEU A 33 4.08 5.56 -1.67
N ARG A 34 3.13 6.21 -1.00
CA ARG A 34 2.53 7.47 -1.47
C ARG A 34 3.59 8.53 -1.75
N ASP A 35 4.52 8.72 -0.82
CA ASP A 35 5.53 9.76 -0.93
C ASP A 35 6.52 9.44 -2.06
N GLU A 36 6.94 8.18 -2.22
CA GLU A 36 7.75 7.75 -3.36
C GLU A 36 7.04 8.03 -4.69
N ILE A 37 5.75 7.69 -4.82
CA ILE A 37 4.95 7.98 -6.00
C ILE A 37 4.86 9.50 -6.28
N ILE A 38 4.62 10.32 -5.25
CA ILE A 38 4.52 11.78 -5.40
C ILE A 38 5.84 12.39 -5.89
N THR A 39 6.98 11.81 -5.51
CA THR A 39 8.29 12.31 -5.97
C THR A 39 8.61 11.94 -7.42
N LEU A 40 7.95 10.93 -8.00
CA LEU A 40 8.20 10.52 -9.38
C LEU A 40 7.85 11.62 -10.41
N PRO A 41 8.58 11.72 -11.53
CA PRO A 41 8.15 12.51 -12.68
C PRO A 41 6.78 12.06 -13.19
N GLU A 42 5.96 12.98 -13.71
CA GLU A 42 4.66 12.62 -14.31
C GLU A 42 4.81 11.72 -15.55
N SER A 43 6.00 11.70 -16.17
CA SER A 43 6.37 10.85 -17.30
C SER A 43 6.88 9.46 -16.89
N SER A 44 6.84 9.09 -15.60
CA SER A 44 7.24 7.75 -15.16
C SER A 44 6.39 6.67 -15.81
N SER A 45 7.03 5.55 -16.14
CA SER A 45 6.37 4.43 -16.80
C SER A 45 5.49 3.64 -15.82
N GLU A 46 4.54 2.90 -16.38
CA GLU A 46 3.75 1.92 -15.64
C GLU A 46 4.63 0.91 -14.89
N ASN A 47 5.67 0.39 -15.54
CA ASN A 47 6.61 -0.54 -14.91
C ASN A 47 7.30 0.08 -13.68
N THR A 48 7.69 1.35 -13.75
CA THR A 48 8.27 2.05 -12.59
C THR A 48 7.28 2.14 -11.44
N LEU A 49 6.01 2.41 -11.73
CA LEU A 49 4.95 2.42 -10.71
C LEU A 49 4.76 1.03 -10.13
N LEU A 50 4.58 0.00 -10.96
CA LEU A 50 4.41 -1.39 -10.53
C LEU A 50 5.54 -1.87 -9.63
N SER A 51 6.80 -1.53 -9.94
CA SER A 51 7.94 -1.87 -9.07
C SER A 51 7.87 -1.19 -7.69
N LEU A 52 7.27 0.00 -7.56
CA LEU A 52 7.05 0.62 -6.26
C LEU A 52 5.97 -0.12 -5.46
N PHE A 53 4.88 -0.53 -6.11
CA PHE A 53 3.83 -1.33 -5.48
C PHE A 53 4.34 -2.70 -5.06
N GLU A 54 5.06 -3.41 -5.93
CA GLU A 54 5.72 -4.68 -5.63
C GLU A 54 6.64 -4.54 -4.42
N LYS A 55 7.49 -3.51 -4.39
CA LYS A 55 8.36 -3.22 -3.23
C LYS A 55 7.54 -3.00 -1.95
N SER A 56 6.43 -2.28 -2.04
CA SER A 56 5.57 -2.01 -0.90
C SER A 56 4.89 -3.27 -0.35
N ILE A 57 4.35 -4.10 -1.23
CA ILE A 57 3.71 -5.35 -0.84
C ILE A 57 4.73 -6.32 -0.25
N ASN A 58 5.92 -6.43 -0.82
CA ASN A 58 7.01 -7.21 -0.22
C ASN A 58 7.42 -6.70 1.17
N ASN A 59 7.32 -5.39 1.43
CA ASN A 59 7.56 -4.86 2.77
C ASN A 59 6.42 -5.19 3.73
N LEU A 60 5.16 -5.16 3.27
CA LEU A 60 4.01 -5.58 4.05
C LEU A 60 4.10 -7.07 4.42
N ASN A 61 4.50 -7.95 3.49
CA ASN A 61 4.75 -9.36 3.78
C ASN A 61 5.81 -9.52 4.88
N LYS A 62 6.90 -8.74 4.82
CA LYS A 62 7.94 -8.76 5.87
C LYS A 62 7.44 -8.24 7.23
N ILE A 63 6.56 -7.25 7.24
CA ILE A 63 5.94 -6.76 8.47
C ILE A 63 5.08 -7.87 9.08
N ASP A 64 4.31 -8.59 8.25
CA ASP A 64 3.53 -9.74 8.71
C ASP A 64 4.41 -10.88 9.23
N GLU A 65 5.59 -11.11 8.66
CA GLU A 65 6.51 -12.15 9.12
C GLU A 65 7.37 -11.74 10.34
N ASP A 66 7.37 -10.47 10.74
CA ASP A 66 8.26 -9.95 11.78
C ASP A 66 7.86 -10.49 13.17
N ASN A 67 8.66 -11.41 13.72
CA ASN A 67 8.44 -12.01 15.04
C ASN A 67 8.63 -11.05 16.21
N SER A 68 9.01 -9.79 15.97
CA SER A 68 9.04 -8.74 17.01
C SER A 68 7.71 -7.99 17.17
N ILE A 69 6.77 -8.19 16.24
CA ILE A 69 5.40 -7.65 16.30
C ILE A 69 4.47 -8.80 16.72
N ASP A 70 3.77 -8.63 17.84
CA ASP A 70 2.88 -9.67 18.37
C ASP A 70 1.62 -9.88 17.52
N ALA A 71 1.23 -8.86 16.75
CA ALA A 71 0.09 -8.89 15.83
C ALA A 71 0.52 -9.25 14.40
N ARG A 72 -0.43 -9.82 13.65
CA ARG A 72 -0.31 -10.19 12.23
C ARG A 72 -1.33 -9.42 11.40
N ILE A 73 -1.15 -9.40 10.09
CA ILE A 73 -2.13 -8.90 9.13
C ILE A 73 -3.28 -9.93 9.08
N ASP A 74 -4.39 -9.63 9.74
CA ASP A 74 -5.59 -10.45 9.69
C ASP A 74 -6.54 -9.94 8.58
N THR A 75 -7.75 -10.46 8.57
CA THR A 75 -8.77 -10.25 7.53
C THR A 75 -9.08 -8.76 7.33
N GLU A 76 -9.29 -8.01 8.42
CA GLU A 76 -9.67 -6.59 8.35
C GLU A 76 -8.50 -5.71 7.86
N GLU A 77 -7.28 -5.95 8.35
CA GLU A 77 -6.09 -5.24 7.86
C GLU A 77 -5.85 -5.53 6.38
N ARG A 78 -6.01 -6.80 5.96
CA ARG A 78 -5.90 -7.24 4.57
C ARG A 78 -6.85 -6.48 3.65
N GLU A 79 -8.12 -6.43 4.00
CA GLU A 79 -9.12 -5.70 3.21
C GLU A 79 -8.79 -4.21 3.13
N GLY A 80 -8.38 -3.62 4.25
CA GLY A 80 -7.93 -2.22 4.32
C GLY A 80 -6.72 -1.93 3.44
N LEU A 81 -5.67 -2.76 3.54
CA LEU A 81 -4.44 -2.67 2.75
C LEU A 81 -4.73 -2.80 1.25
N CYS A 82 -5.46 -3.83 0.85
CA CYS A 82 -5.85 -4.03 -0.55
C CYS A 82 -6.60 -2.80 -1.07
N ARG A 83 -7.62 -2.34 -0.33
CA ARG A 83 -8.40 -1.17 -0.73
C ARG A 83 -7.52 0.07 -0.87
N ALA A 84 -6.58 0.30 0.05
CA ALA A 84 -5.65 1.43 -0.04
C ALA A 84 -4.73 1.32 -1.26
N LEU A 85 -4.14 0.14 -1.50
CA LEU A 85 -3.22 -0.11 -2.61
C LEU A 85 -3.92 0.02 -3.97
N TYR A 86 -5.10 -0.58 -4.15
CA TYR A 86 -5.87 -0.43 -5.39
C TYR A 86 -6.34 1.01 -5.61
N THR A 87 -6.74 1.72 -4.56
CA THR A 87 -7.10 3.16 -4.65
C THR A 87 -5.90 3.99 -5.13
N MET A 88 -4.71 3.74 -4.58
CA MET A 88 -3.49 4.42 -5.04
C MET A 88 -3.17 4.05 -6.50
N GLY A 89 -3.27 2.78 -6.87
CA GLY A 89 -3.08 2.28 -8.22
C GLY A 89 -3.98 2.98 -9.24
N GLU A 90 -5.28 3.06 -8.94
CA GLU A 90 -6.26 3.76 -9.77
C GLU A 90 -5.89 5.24 -9.96
N ILE A 91 -5.53 5.95 -8.89
CA ILE A 91 -5.15 7.37 -8.97
C ILE A 91 -3.91 7.59 -9.85
N VAL A 92 -2.93 6.68 -9.80
CA VAL A 92 -1.73 6.78 -10.67
C VAL A 92 -1.98 6.29 -12.09
N GLY A 93 -3.12 5.65 -12.35
CA GLY A 93 -3.53 5.13 -13.65
C GLY A 93 -3.02 3.72 -13.95
N LEU A 94 -2.79 2.89 -12.92
CA LEU A 94 -2.61 1.45 -13.08
C LEU A 94 -3.96 0.79 -13.38
N ASP A 95 -3.93 -0.26 -14.20
CA ASP A 95 -5.10 -1.09 -14.45
C ASP A 95 -5.37 -2.01 -13.26
N VAL A 96 -6.37 -1.65 -12.45
CA VAL A 96 -6.78 -2.43 -11.28
C VAL A 96 -7.34 -3.82 -11.63
N SER A 97 -7.71 -4.07 -12.88
CA SER A 97 -8.18 -5.40 -13.32
C SER A 97 -7.06 -6.43 -13.47
N THR A 98 -5.80 -6.00 -13.38
CA THR A 98 -4.63 -6.88 -13.46
C THR A 98 -4.30 -7.59 -12.14
N ASP A 99 -5.08 -7.32 -11.10
CA ASP A 99 -4.90 -7.86 -9.75
C ASP A 99 -3.46 -7.75 -9.24
N PHE A 100 -2.79 -6.63 -9.56
CA PHE A 100 -1.37 -6.46 -9.29
C PHE A 100 -1.02 -6.60 -7.80
N VAL A 101 -1.94 -6.26 -6.89
CA VAL A 101 -1.73 -6.46 -5.45
C VAL A 101 -1.73 -7.95 -5.09
N ASP A 102 -2.67 -8.70 -5.64
CA ASP A 102 -2.88 -10.11 -5.33
C ASP A 102 -1.74 -11.00 -5.84
N ASN A 103 -1.00 -10.54 -6.85
CA ASN A 103 0.15 -11.26 -7.41
C ASN A 103 1.35 -11.32 -6.45
N TRP A 104 1.43 -10.44 -5.45
CA TRP A 104 2.61 -10.31 -4.58
C TRP A 104 2.33 -10.45 -3.10
N ARG A 105 1.06 -10.43 -2.65
CA ARG A 105 0.74 -10.55 -1.23
C ARG A 105 0.88 -12.02 -0.77
N ASP A 106 1.45 -12.20 0.42
CA ASP A 106 1.57 -13.52 1.07
C ASP A 106 0.69 -13.69 2.31
N TRP A 107 0.13 -12.57 2.81
CA TRP A 107 -0.79 -12.53 3.95
C TRP A 107 -2.22 -12.91 3.57
#